data_AF-K9VY45-F1
#
_entry.id   AF-K9VY45-F1
#
_cell.length_a   1.000
_cell.length_b   1.000
_cell.length_c   1.000
_cell.angle_alpha   90.00
_cell.angle_beta   90.00
_cell.angle_gamma   90.00
#
_symmetry.space_group_name_H-M   'P 1'
#
loop_
_entity.id
_entity.type
_entity.pdbx_description
1 polymer ?
#
loop_
_entity_poly.entity_id
_entity_poly.type
_entity_poly.pdbx_seq_one_letter_code
_entity_poly.pdbx_strand_id
1 'polypeptide(L)' 'MANFSASTSPTIYQDPQIWQSLKVAIASSSGFQRWQLEHVLDEQRQDITLDHRVRRYLRETLETLAY' A
#
# COMPACT_ATOMS: atom_id res chain seq x y z
N MET A 1 7.24 3.68 39.03
CA MET A 1 6.50 4.45 38.00
C MET A 1 7.22 4.20 36.68
N ALA A 2 6.55 3.63 35.68
CA ALA A 2 7.18 3.02 34.51
C ALA A 2 7.83 4.05 33.57
N ASN A 3 9.05 3.73 33.11
CA ASN A 3 9.94 4.55 32.31
C ASN A 3 9.54 4.49 30.82
N PHE A 4 9.16 5.62 30.23
CA PHE A 4 8.87 5.72 28.79
C PHE A 4 10.19 5.76 28.01
N SER A 5 10.71 4.59 27.64
CA SER A 5 11.79 4.49 26.66
C SER A 5 11.22 4.64 25.24
N ALA A 6 11.03 5.88 24.80
CA ALA A 6 10.76 6.20 23.39
C ALA A 6 12.07 6.19 22.61
N SER A 7 12.56 5.00 22.28
CA SER A 7 13.75 4.79 21.45
C SER A 7 13.38 3.99 20.21
N THR A 8 12.67 4.60 19.25
CA THR A 8 12.60 4.06 17.89
C THR A 8 12.71 5.20 16.90
N SER A 9 13.96 5.48 16.53
CA SER A 9 14.36 6.23 15.33
C SER A 9 13.63 5.71 14.09
N PRO A 10 13.30 6.57 13.11
CA PRO A 10 12.48 6.21 11.95
C PRO A 10 13.31 5.42 10.94
N THR A 11 13.48 4.12 11.15
CA THR A 11 13.95 3.17 10.12
C THR A 11 12.80 2.80 9.17
N ILE A 12 12.07 3.81 8.67
CA ILE A 12 10.89 3.66 7.81
C ILE A 12 11.25 3.02 6.46
N TYR A 13 12.52 3.05 6.06
CA TYR A 13 12.92 2.80 4.66
C TYR A 13 13.44 1.40 4.32
N GLN A 14 13.61 0.48 5.27
CA GLN A 14 14.35 -0.75 4.95
C GLN A 14 13.81 -2.05 5.54
N ASP A 15 12.60 -2.03 6.10
CA ASP A 15 12.00 -3.25 6.60
C ASP A 15 11.04 -3.84 5.54
N PRO A 16 11.44 -4.93 4.86
CA PRO A 16 10.58 -5.58 3.86
C PRO A 16 9.30 -6.16 4.49
N GLN A 17 9.28 -6.38 5.81
CA GLN A 17 8.10 -6.81 6.54
C GLN A 17 7.07 -5.68 6.63
N ILE A 18 7.50 -4.44 6.91
CA ILE A 18 6.62 -3.25 6.90
C ILE A 18 5.97 -3.07 5.53
N TRP A 19 6.75 -3.15 4.45
CA TRP A 19 6.21 -3.06 3.09
C TRP A 19 5.20 -4.18 2.80
N GLN A 20 5.47 -5.41 3.24
CA GLN A 20 4.52 -6.51 3.08
C GLN A 20 3.23 -6.30 3.86
N SER A 21 3.32 -5.93 5.14
CA SER A 21 2.16 -5.63 5.98
C SER A 21 1.32 -4.50 5.39
N LEU A 22 1.95 -3.46 4.85
CA LEU A 22 1.27 -2.36 4.19
C LEU A 22 0.51 -2.84 2.94
N LYS A 23 1.16 -3.65 2.08
CA LYS A 23 0.51 -4.21 0.89
C LYS A 23 -0.71 -5.04 1.24
N VAL A 24 -0.63 -5.88 2.26
CA VAL A 24 -1.75 -6.70 2.72
C VAL A 24 -2.87 -5.83 3.28
N ALA A 25 -2.54 -4.82 4.10
CA ALA A 25 -3.53 -3.89 4.65
C ALA A 25 -4.26 -3.13 3.53
N ILE A 26 -3.53 -2.61 2.54
CA ILE A 26 -4.12 -1.94 1.37
C ILE A 26 -4.95 -2.92 0.55
N ALA A 27 -4.45 -4.12 0.28
CA ALA A 27 -5.18 -5.15 -0.46
C ALA A 27 -6.51 -5.55 0.20
N SER A 28 -6.55 -5.52 1.55
CA SER A 28 -7.76 -5.78 2.34
C SER A 28 -8.71 -4.59 2.45
N SER A 29 -8.28 -3.39 2.04
CA SER A 29 -9.06 -2.17 2.16
C SER A 29 -10.15 -2.11 1.09
N SER A 30 -11.34 -1.69 1.50
CA SER A 30 -12.50 -1.56 0.61
C SER A 30 -12.28 -0.58 -0.55
N GLY A 31 -11.43 0.44 -0.35
CA GLY A 31 -11.05 1.37 -1.42
C GLY A 31 -10.23 0.71 -2.52
N PHE A 32 -9.25 -0.11 -2.14
CA PHE A 32 -8.41 -0.85 -3.08
C PHE A 32 -9.21 -1.94 -3.81
N GLN A 33 -10.09 -2.66 -3.11
CA GLN A 33 -10.93 -3.70 -3.73
C GLN A 33 -11.85 -3.13 -4.81
N ARG A 34 -12.44 -1.94 -4.57
CA ARG A 34 -13.28 -1.26 -5.57
C ARG A 34 -12.46 -0.80 -6.77
N TRP A 35 -11.33 -0.14 -6.52
CA TRP A 35 -10.41 0.28 -7.58
C TRP A 35 -9.91 -0.92 -8.41
N GLN A 36 -9.61 -2.05 -7.77
CA GLN A 36 -9.19 -3.27 -8.46
C GLN A 36 -10.30 -3.82 -9.38
N LEU A 37 -11.58 -3.70 -9.01
CA LEU A 37 -12.70 -4.12 -9.87
C LEU A 37 -12.83 -3.23 -11.11
N GLU A 38 -12.60 -1.93 -10.96
CA GLU A 38 -12.63 -0.97 -12.07
C GLU A 38 -11.47 -1.20 -13.04
N HIS A 39 -10.31 -1.64 -12.54
CA HIS A 39 -9.11 -1.88 -13.33
C HIS A 39 -8.88 -3.37 -13.68
N VAL A 40 -9.76 -4.30 -13.25
CA VAL A 40 -9.53 -5.75 -13.35
C VAL A 40 -9.30 -6.23 -14.78
N LEU A 41 -9.95 -5.60 -15.76
CA LEU A 41 -9.84 -5.92 -17.19
C LEU A 41 -8.45 -5.56 -17.75
N ASP A 42 -7.81 -4.52 -17.23
CA ASP A 42 -6.45 -4.10 -17.59
C ASP A 42 -5.42 -5.02 -16.90
N GLU A 43 -5.68 -5.37 -15.64
CA GLU A 43 -4.77 -6.19 -14.85
C GLU A 43 -4.75 -7.68 -15.24
N GLN A 44 -5.88 -8.24 -15.69
CA GLN A 44 -5.95 -9.61 -16.21
C GLN A 44 -5.16 -9.80 -17.51
N ARG A 45 -4.95 -8.74 -18.28
CA ARG A 45 -4.18 -8.78 -19.53
C ARG A 45 -2.67 -8.80 -19.32
N GLN A 46 -2.19 -8.31 -18.19
CA GLN A 46 -0.77 -8.04 -17.96
C GLN A 46 -0.15 -8.84 -16.81
N ASP A 47 -0.85 -9.84 -16.25
CA ASP A 47 -0.39 -10.65 -15.10
C ASP A 47 0.28 -9.80 -14.01
N ILE A 48 -0.39 -8.69 -13.65
CA ILE A 48 0.23 -7.67 -12.82
C ILE A 48 0.28 -8.17 -11.38
N THR A 49 1.48 -8.26 -10.79
CA THR A 49 1.69 -8.65 -9.39
C THR A 49 1.03 -7.67 -8.42
N LEU A 50 0.58 -8.16 -7.25
CA LEU A 50 -0.04 -7.34 -6.19
C LEU A 50 0.76 -6.09 -5.84
N ASP A 51 2.08 -6.18 -5.89
CA ASP A 51 2.99 -5.06 -5.62
C ASP A 51 2.78 -3.89 -6.61
N HIS A 52 2.69 -4.20 -7.91
CA HIS A 52 2.41 -3.19 -8.93
C HIS A 52 1.02 -2.58 -8.78
N ARG A 53 0.01 -3.39 -8.44
CA ARG A 53 -1.36 -2.90 -8.22
C ARG A 53 -1.42 -1.92 -7.07
N VAL A 54 -0.79 -2.27 -5.94
CA VAL A 54 -0.70 -1.41 -4.76
C VAL A 54 0.04 -0.11 -5.08
N ARG A 55 1.15 -0.17 -5.84
CA ARG A 55 1.88 1.03 -6.26
C ARG A 55 1.04 1.93 -7.17
N ARG A 56 0.30 1.36 -8.11
CA ARG A 56 -0.57 2.11 -9.02
C ARG A 56 -1.70 2.79 -8.26
N TYR A 57 -2.38 2.05 -7.39
CA TYR A 57 -3.41 2.59 -6.51
C TYR A 57 -2.89 3.75 -5.65
N LEU A 58 -1.74 3.57 -4.99
CA LEU A 58 -1.11 4.62 -4.19
C LEU A 58 -0.79 5.85 -5.03
N ARG A 59 -0.25 5.65 -6.23
CA ARG A 59 0.08 6.73 -7.16
C ARG A 59 -1.17 7.51 -7.56
N GLU A 60 -2.24 6.85 -7.99
CA GLU A 60 -3.48 7.52 -8.38
C GLU A 60 -4.17 8.22 -7.20
N THR A 61 -4.14 7.60 -6.02
CA THR A 61 -4.71 8.20 -4.80
C THR A 61 -3.93 9.45 -4.38
N LEU A 62 -2.60 9.43 -4.52
CA LEU A 62 -1.75 10.59 -4.27
C LEU A 62 -1.93 11.69 -5.31
N GLU A 63 -2.08 11.34 -6.59
CA GLU A 63 -2.38 12.31 -7.67
C GLU A 63 -3.74 13.00 -7.44
N THR A 64 -4.73 12.28 -6.90
CA THR A 64 -6.06 12.82 -6.59
C THR A 64 -6.06 13.80 -5.39
N LEU A 65 -5.12 13.64 -4.45
CA LEU A 65 -4.99 14.51 -3.27
C LEU A 65 -4.07 15.72 -3.49
N ALA A 66 -3.34 15.77 -4.61
CA ALA A 66 -2.39 16.83 -4.94
C ALA A 66 -3.03 18.02 -5.69
N TYR A 67 -4.36 18.06 -5.80
CA TYR A 67 -5.14 19.09 -6.47
C TYR A 67 -5.94 19.91 -5.45
#